data_AF-A0AAN8SVS4-F1
#
_entry.id   AF-A0AAN8SVS4-F1
#
_cell.length_a   1.000
_cell.length_b   1.000
_cell.length_c   1.000
_cell.angle_alpha   90.00
_cell.angle_beta   90.00
_cell.angle_gamma   90.00
#
_symmetry.space_group_name_H-M   'P 1'
#
loop_
_entity.id
_entity.type
_entity.pdbx_description
1 polymer ?
#
loop_
_entity_poly.entity_id
_entity_poly.type
_entity_poly.pdbx_seq_one_letter_code
_entity_poly.pdbx_strand_id
1 'polypeptide(L)'
;MTVSPPSIRSSTVQLTPLRSKGWHYTWCNKQDTGSRVYNKIDWALGDFLWLQQSGQQQNLHPKPFRFFPNVMEHPNFSNILKQVWTTDESDHPMENAWCKLKKLKLQIKDINRYMASYQQKLGLAREELAIIQDQLQNQMLNQELFNKEKKLVLEIAKWSNITEQALRHKARATWVESGDGNSKYFHA
;
A
#
# COMPACT_ATOMS: atom_id res chain seq x y z
N MET A 1 20.79 -65.52 6.09
CA MET A 1 21.06 -64.07 6.24
C MET A 1 20.70 -63.39 4.93
N THR A 2 19.45 -62.98 4.80
CA THR A 2 18.93 -62.28 3.61
C THR A 2 18.89 -60.79 3.94
N VAL A 3 19.80 -60.02 3.34
CA VAL A 3 19.88 -58.57 3.52
C VAL A 3 18.79 -57.94 2.66
N SER A 4 17.79 -57.33 3.31
CA SER A 4 16.78 -56.53 2.62
C SER A 4 17.44 -55.31 1.95
N PRO A 5 17.02 -54.91 0.74
CA PRO A 5 17.57 -53.73 0.10
C PRO A 5 17.18 -52.47 0.88
N PRO A 6 18.04 -51.43 0.93
CA PRO A 6 17.67 -50.18 1.58
C PRO A 6 16.54 -49.50 0.79
N SER A 7 15.40 -49.28 1.45
CA SER A 7 14.34 -48.43 0.93
C SER A 7 14.88 -47.02 0.69
N ILE A 8 15.21 -46.72 -0.57
CA ILE A 8 15.43 -45.35 -1.04
C ILE A 8 14.07 -44.67 -0.89
N ARG A 9 13.87 -43.96 0.22
CA ARG A 9 12.76 -43.01 0.36
C ARG A 9 12.97 -41.98 -0.74
N SER A 10 12.24 -42.11 -1.84
CA SER A 10 12.09 -41.05 -2.83
C SER A 10 11.45 -39.88 -2.10
N SER A 11 12.27 -38.93 -1.63
CA SER A 11 11.80 -37.67 -1.10
C SER A 11 11.11 -36.95 -2.26
N THR A 12 9.79 -37.08 -2.34
CA THR A 12 8.98 -36.38 -3.32
C THR A 12 9.16 -34.88 -3.09
N VAL A 13 9.92 -34.21 -3.96
CA VAL A 13 10.10 -32.76 -3.89
C VAL A 13 8.78 -32.12 -4.27
N GLN A 14 8.06 -31.60 -3.28
CA GLN A 14 6.83 -30.84 -3.51
C GLN A 14 7.20 -29.44 -4.03
N LEU A 15 6.89 -29.19 -5.30
CA LEU A 15 7.11 -27.92 -5.97
C LEU A 15 5.79 -27.15 -6.07
N THR A 16 5.81 -25.89 -5.65
CA THR A 16 4.63 -25.00 -5.68
C THR A 16 4.83 -23.88 -6.70
N PRO A 17 3.84 -23.59 -7.57
CA PRO A 17 3.86 -22.45 -8.49
C PRO A 17 4.03 -21.11 -7.77
N LEU A 18 5.01 -20.33 -8.21
CA LEU A 18 5.25 -18.97 -7.73
C LEU A 18 4.33 -17.99 -8.46
N ARG A 19 3.73 -17.08 -7.70
CA ARG A 19 2.94 -15.97 -8.27
C ARG A 19 3.89 -14.86 -8.74
N SER A 20 3.86 -14.53 -10.04
CA SER A 20 4.61 -13.40 -10.57
C SER A 20 3.99 -12.06 -10.14
N LYS A 21 4.79 -11.11 -9.66
CA LYS A 21 4.39 -9.72 -9.41
C LYS A 21 5.52 -8.78 -9.80
N GLY A 22 5.25 -7.80 -10.67
CA GLY A 22 6.26 -6.84 -11.14
C GLY A 22 6.33 -6.74 -12.66
N TRP A 23 7.55 -6.61 -13.19
CA TRP A 23 7.82 -6.31 -14.60
C TRP A 23 7.38 -7.44 -15.54
N HIS A 24 7.01 -7.07 -16.77
CA HIS A 24 6.50 -8.02 -17.76
C HIS A 24 7.59 -8.98 -18.28
N TYR A 25 8.85 -8.57 -18.26
CA TYR A 25 10.00 -9.39 -18.67
C TYR A 25 10.87 -9.70 -17.45
N THR A 26 11.12 -10.99 -17.21
CA THR A 26 11.85 -11.48 -16.03
C THR A 26 13.12 -12.24 -16.41
N TRP A 27 13.40 -12.40 -17.71
CA TRP A 27 14.61 -13.00 -18.23
C TRP A 27 15.10 -12.26 -19.48
N CYS A 28 16.41 -12.19 -19.65
CA CYS A 28 17.06 -11.57 -20.80
C CYS A 28 18.27 -12.43 -21.18
N ASN A 29 18.49 -12.62 -22.49
CA ASN A 29 19.61 -13.40 -23.01
C ASN A 29 20.98 -12.66 -22.93
N LYS A 30 21.02 -11.47 -22.30
CA LYS A 30 22.22 -10.63 -22.07
C LYS A 30 23.07 -10.29 -23.31
N GLN A 31 22.55 -10.49 -24.52
CA GLN A 31 23.20 -10.10 -25.77
C GLN A 31 23.26 -8.57 -25.93
N ASP A 32 24.04 -8.11 -26.90
CA ASP A 32 24.16 -6.71 -27.28
C ASP A 32 22.82 -6.13 -27.74
N THR A 33 22.71 -4.80 -27.68
CA THR A 33 21.45 -4.05 -27.85
C THR A 33 20.71 -4.36 -29.15
N GLY A 34 21.42 -4.70 -30.23
CA GLY A 34 20.80 -5.07 -31.52
C GLY A 34 20.15 -6.45 -31.56
N SER A 35 20.50 -7.35 -30.64
CA SER A 35 20.05 -8.76 -30.63
C SER A 35 19.39 -9.15 -29.31
N ARG A 36 19.14 -8.19 -28.42
CA ARG A 36 18.68 -8.48 -27.06
C ARG A 36 17.22 -8.93 -27.04
N VAL A 37 17.01 -10.18 -26.67
CA VAL A 37 15.68 -10.76 -26.44
C VAL A 37 15.31 -10.72 -24.96
N TYR A 38 14.11 -10.22 -24.67
CA TYR A 38 13.50 -10.20 -23.35
C TYR A 38 12.31 -11.16 -23.33
N ASN A 39 12.27 -12.07 -22.36
CA ASN A 39 11.20 -13.03 -22.20
C ASN A 39 10.57 -12.94 -20.80
N LYS A 40 9.30 -13.30 -20.73
CA LYS A 40 8.58 -13.54 -19.49
C LYS A 40 8.75 -15.01 -19.11
N ILE A 41 9.11 -15.28 -17.86
CA ILE A 41 9.09 -16.65 -17.35
C ILE A 41 7.65 -16.96 -16.94
N ASP A 42 7.00 -17.84 -17.67
CA ASP A 42 5.59 -18.18 -17.43
C ASP A 42 5.39 -18.95 -16.13
N TRP A 43 6.32 -19.85 -15.80
CA TRP A 43 6.28 -20.65 -14.59
C TRP A 43 7.63 -20.64 -13.87
N ALA A 44 7.58 -20.34 -12.58
CA ALA A 44 8.66 -20.60 -11.64
C ALA A 44 8.09 -21.44 -10.50
N LEU A 45 8.85 -22.44 -10.05
CA LEU A 45 8.45 -23.38 -9.02
C LEU A 45 9.43 -23.29 -7.85
N GLY A 46 8.91 -23.17 -6.63
CA GLY A 46 9.71 -23.18 -5.41
C GLY A 46 9.34 -24.38 -4.54
N ASP A 47 10.33 -24.98 -3.87
CA ASP A 47 10.06 -25.98 -2.84
C ASP A 47 9.60 -25.31 -1.53
N PHE A 48 9.05 -26.11 -0.62
CA PHE A 48 8.45 -25.61 0.62
C PHE A 48 9.47 -24.87 1.52
N LEU A 49 10.69 -25.39 1.63
CA LEU A 49 11.74 -24.81 2.46
C LEU A 49 12.18 -23.44 1.92
N TRP A 50 12.39 -23.33 0.61
CA TRP A 50 12.71 -22.07 -0.03
C TRP A 50 11.55 -21.08 0.09
N LEU A 51 10.30 -21.53 -0.04
CA LEU A 51 9.11 -20.69 0.16
C LEU A 51 8.94 -20.23 1.61
N GLN A 52 9.35 -21.02 2.60
CA GLN A 52 9.28 -20.61 4.00
C GLN A 52 10.36 -19.57 4.36
N GLN A 53 11.57 -19.73 3.82
CA GLN A 53 12.68 -18.80 4.01
C GLN A 53 12.50 -17.52 3.18
N SER A 54 12.08 -17.67 1.92
CA SER A 54 11.93 -16.58 0.96
C SER A 54 10.53 -15.99 0.93
N GLY A 55 9.51 -16.66 1.49
CA GLY A 55 8.12 -16.17 1.53
C GLY A 55 7.95 -14.94 2.43
N GLN A 56 8.92 -14.67 3.29
CA GLN A 56 9.19 -13.32 3.77
C GLN A 56 9.95 -12.54 2.68
N GLN A 57 9.37 -12.39 1.49
CA GLN A 57 9.89 -11.42 0.55
C GLN A 57 9.62 -10.05 1.14
N GLN A 58 10.60 -9.57 1.92
CA GLN A 58 10.84 -8.15 2.08
C GLN A 58 10.72 -7.56 0.69
N ASN A 59 9.83 -6.58 0.53
CA ASN A 59 9.59 -5.93 -0.75
C ASN A 59 10.96 -5.57 -1.36
N LEU A 60 11.40 -6.34 -2.37
CA LEU A 60 12.68 -6.16 -3.07
C LEU A 60 12.81 -4.75 -3.67
N HIS A 61 11.70 -4.01 -3.70
CA HIS A 61 11.62 -2.63 -4.07
C HIS A 61 10.96 -1.80 -2.96
N PRO A 62 11.38 -0.53 -2.79
CA PRO A 62 10.67 0.42 -1.95
C PRO A 62 9.19 0.41 -2.30
N LYS A 63 8.33 0.32 -1.29
CA LYS A 63 6.89 0.38 -1.47
C LYS A 63 6.55 1.60 -2.32
N PRO A 64 5.80 1.45 -3.43
CA PRO A 64 5.49 2.58 -4.30
C PRO A 64 4.79 3.68 -3.52
N PHE A 65 5.08 4.93 -3.88
CA PHE A 65 4.46 6.07 -3.23
C PHE A 65 2.96 6.06 -3.53
N ARG A 66 2.16 5.81 -2.48
CA ARG A 66 0.72 5.88 -2.55
C ARG A 66 0.28 7.25 -2.04
N PHE A 67 -0.23 8.07 -2.94
CA PHE A 67 -0.83 9.35 -2.58
C PHE A 67 -2.20 9.12 -1.93
N PHE A 68 -2.42 9.67 -0.74
CA PHE A 68 -3.74 9.67 -0.10
C PHE A 68 -4.52 10.92 -0.53
N PRO A 69 -5.75 10.80 -1.07
CA PRO A 69 -6.54 11.93 -1.55
C PRO A 69 -6.70 13.05 -0.51
N ASN A 70 -6.86 12.70 0.77
CA ASN A 70 -7.00 13.65 1.88
C ASN A 70 -5.76 14.54 2.11
N VAL A 71 -4.60 14.19 1.52
CA VAL A 71 -3.46 15.10 1.49
C VAL A 71 -3.83 16.40 0.75
N MET A 72 -4.72 16.35 -0.24
CA MET A 72 -5.20 17.53 -0.96
C MET A 72 -6.01 18.49 -0.09
N GLU A 73 -6.69 17.96 0.94
CA GLU A 73 -7.48 18.74 1.89
C GLU A 73 -6.61 19.39 2.98
N HIS A 74 -5.33 19.02 3.07
CA HIS A 74 -4.43 19.58 4.07
C HIS A 74 -4.18 21.08 3.78
N PRO A 75 -4.29 21.98 4.77
CA PRO A 75 -4.15 23.43 4.55
C PRO A 75 -2.86 23.83 3.83
N ASN A 76 -1.75 23.14 4.15
CA ASN A 76 -0.45 23.44 3.56
C ASN A 76 -0.26 22.86 2.16
N PHE A 77 -1.11 21.93 1.70
CA PHE A 77 -0.93 21.27 0.40
C PHE A 77 -1.01 22.26 -0.77
N SER A 78 -2.00 23.17 -0.74
CA SER A 78 -2.15 24.19 -1.79
C SER A 78 -0.92 25.10 -1.89
N ASN A 79 -0.35 25.49 -0.75
CA ASN A 79 0.84 26.32 -0.70
C ASN A 79 2.07 25.58 -1.25
N ILE A 80 2.27 24.32 -0.83
CA ILE A 80 3.33 23.43 -1.34
C ILE A 80 3.21 23.26 -2.85
N LEU A 81 1.99 22.97 -3.34
CA LEU A 81 1.75 22.76 -4.76
C LEU A 81 2.09 24.01 -5.56
N LYS A 82 1.63 25.19 -5.12
CA LYS A 82 1.95 26.47 -5.78
C LYS A 82 3.45 26.71 -5.82
N GLN A 83 4.15 26.54 -4.70
CA GLN A 83 5.60 26.74 -4.62
C GLN A 83 6.36 25.85 -5.60
N VAL A 84 5.99 24.57 -5.71
CA VAL A 84 6.64 23.63 -6.63
C VAL A 84 6.27 23.89 -8.09
N TRP A 85 5.03 24.31 -8.36
CA TRP A 85 4.59 24.50 -9.74
C TRP A 85 5.15 25.78 -10.38
N THR A 86 5.51 26.78 -9.56
CA THR A 86 6.14 28.04 -10.00
C THR A 86 7.64 27.92 -10.28
N THR A 87 8.30 26.84 -9.90
CA THR A 87 9.74 26.67 -10.18
C THR A 87 9.95 26.03 -11.55
N ASP A 88 10.62 26.71 -12.47
CA ASP A 88 11.07 26.09 -13.73
C ASP A 88 12.52 25.66 -13.61
N GLU A 89 12.75 24.36 -13.75
CA GLU A 89 14.04 23.72 -13.46
C GLU A 89 14.76 23.20 -14.70
N SER A 90 14.06 23.03 -15.81
CA SER A 90 14.61 22.56 -17.07
C SER A 90 13.87 23.21 -18.23
N ASP A 91 14.61 23.48 -19.31
CA ASP A 91 14.07 23.96 -20.58
C ASP A 91 13.24 22.88 -21.30
N HIS A 92 13.37 21.61 -20.89
CA HIS A 92 12.62 20.50 -21.42
C HIS A 92 11.30 20.30 -20.64
N PRO A 93 10.12 20.46 -21.27
CA PRO A 93 8.83 20.41 -20.57
C PRO A 93 8.59 19.11 -19.79
N MET A 94 8.98 17.97 -20.36
CA MET A 94 8.80 16.65 -19.73
C MET A 94 9.69 16.46 -18.50
N GLU A 95 10.94 16.91 -18.59
CA GLU A 95 11.89 16.85 -17.47
C GLU A 95 11.47 17.82 -16.36
N ASN A 96 11.04 19.03 -16.73
CA ASN A 96 10.53 20.01 -15.78
C ASN A 96 9.30 19.47 -15.03
N ALA A 97 8.34 18.86 -15.74
CA ALA A 97 7.19 18.20 -15.11
C ALA A 97 7.62 17.06 -14.16
N TRP A 98 8.58 16.24 -14.56
CA TRP A 98 9.10 15.17 -13.71
C TRP A 98 9.81 15.70 -12.44
N CYS A 99 10.64 16.73 -12.57
CA CYS A 99 11.30 17.40 -11.44
C CYS A 99 10.29 17.99 -10.46
N LYS A 100 9.26 18.70 -10.97
CA LYS A 100 8.13 19.22 -10.18
C LYS A 100 7.43 18.10 -9.41
N LEU A 101 7.07 17.00 -10.06
CA LEU A 101 6.44 15.85 -9.40
C LEU A 101 7.34 15.22 -8.33
N LYS A 102 8.65 15.11 -8.59
CA LYS A 102 9.63 14.57 -7.65
C LYS A 102 9.77 15.45 -6.41
N LYS A 103 9.83 16.78 -6.57
CA LYS A 103 9.85 17.74 -5.45
C LYS A 103 8.56 17.74 -4.66
N LEU A 104 7.42 17.76 -5.34
CA LEU A 104 6.12 17.68 -4.70
C LEU A 104 6.02 16.44 -3.82
N LYS A 105 6.39 15.27 -4.36
CA LYS A 105 6.43 14.01 -3.61
C LYS A 105 7.30 14.10 -2.34
N LEU A 106 8.44 14.76 -2.39
CA LEU A 106 9.31 14.94 -1.22
C LEU A 106 8.66 15.85 -0.17
N GLN A 107 8.11 16.99 -0.58
CA GLN A 107 7.52 17.97 0.34
C GLN A 107 6.23 17.47 1.00
N ILE A 108 5.42 16.67 0.30
CA ILE A 108 4.19 16.10 0.86
C ILE A 108 4.42 14.78 1.62
N LYS A 109 5.65 14.25 1.65
CA LYS A 109 5.93 12.91 2.17
C LYS A 109 5.46 12.72 3.62
N ASP A 110 5.69 13.72 4.46
CA ASP A 110 5.33 13.65 5.88
C ASP A 110 3.83 13.81 6.10
N ILE A 111 3.18 14.72 5.34
CA ILE A 111 1.71 14.84 5.32
C ILE A 111 1.09 13.52 4.87
N ASN A 112 1.63 12.91 3.81
CA ASN A 112 1.16 11.65 3.28
C ASN A 112 1.39 10.47 4.27
N ARG A 113 2.49 10.50 5.03
CA ARG A 113 2.74 9.52 6.11
C ARG A 113 1.77 9.70 7.28
N TYR A 114 1.51 10.94 7.68
CA TYR A 114 0.52 11.27 8.70
C TYR A 114 -0.89 10.82 8.27
N MET A 115 -1.25 11.05 7.01
CA MET A 115 -2.51 10.57 6.43
C MET A 115 -2.52 9.05 6.24
N ALA A 116 -1.39 8.35 6.26
CA ALA A 116 -1.35 6.88 6.19
C ALA A 116 -1.62 6.23 7.56
N SER A 117 -1.37 6.94 8.68
CA SER A 117 -1.52 6.41 10.03
C SER A 117 -2.92 6.62 10.64
N TYR A 118 -3.87 7.16 9.88
CA TYR A 118 -5.22 7.47 10.38
C TYR A 118 -5.97 6.25 10.94
N GLN A 119 -5.81 5.05 10.36
CA GLN A 119 -6.49 3.85 10.86
C GLN A 119 -6.02 3.49 12.27
N GLN A 120 -4.72 3.63 12.52
CA GLN A 120 -4.14 3.42 13.84
C GLN A 120 -4.63 4.49 14.82
N LYS A 121 -4.66 5.76 14.41
CA LYS A 121 -5.16 6.86 15.24
C LYS A 121 -6.65 6.71 15.58
N LEU A 122 -7.45 6.28 14.62
CA LEU A 122 -8.87 5.99 14.82
C LEU A 122 -9.06 4.86 15.84
N GLY A 123 -8.24 3.81 15.76
CA GLY A 123 -8.23 2.73 16.75
C GLY A 123 -7.91 3.24 18.16
N LEU A 124 -6.78 3.93 18.30
CA LEU A 124 -6.35 4.50 19.59
C LEU A 124 -7.38 5.48 20.17
N ALA A 125 -7.95 6.37 19.33
CA ALA A 125 -8.96 7.33 19.79
C ALA A 125 -10.25 6.64 20.27
N ARG A 126 -10.65 5.51 19.64
CA ARG A 126 -11.79 4.71 20.09
C ARG A 126 -11.52 3.99 21.41
N GLU A 127 -10.31 3.45 21.59
CA GLU A 127 -9.88 2.85 22.85
C GLU A 127 -9.85 3.88 23.98
N GLU A 128 -9.27 5.06 23.73
CA GLU A 128 -9.22 6.14 24.70
C GLU A 128 -10.63 6.64 25.07
N LEU A 129 -11.53 6.76 24.08
CA LEU A 129 -12.91 7.12 24.33
C LEU A 129 -13.63 6.10 25.22
N ALA A 130 -13.41 4.80 25.01
CA ALA A 130 -13.99 3.76 25.85
C ALA A 130 -13.51 3.87 27.31
N ILE A 131 -12.22 4.15 27.51
CA ILE A 131 -11.64 4.37 28.85
C ILE A 131 -12.25 5.60 29.52
N ILE A 132 -12.38 6.71 28.79
CA ILE A 132 -12.96 7.94 29.35
C ILE A 132 -14.44 7.75 29.70
N GLN A 133 -15.20 7.02 28.87
CA GLN A 133 -16.60 6.73 29.16
C GLN A 133 -16.76 5.86 30.42
N ASP A 134 -15.88 4.88 30.63
CA ASP A 134 -15.83 4.08 31.86
C ASP A 134 -15.46 4.94 33.09
N GLN A 135 -14.48 5.84 32.94
CA GLN A 135 -14.11 6.78 34.01
C GLN A 135 -15.24 7.76 34.36
N LEU A 136 -16.00 8.24 33.37
CA LEU A 136 -17.14 9.12 33.56
C LEU A 136 -18.31 8.43 34.29
N GLN A 137 -18.50 7.13 34.12
CA GLN A 137 -19.47 6.36 34.92
C GLN A 137 -19.14 6.42 36.42
N ASN A 138 -17.86 6.48 36.77
CA ASN A 138 -17.38 6.52 38.15
C ASN A 138 -17.15 7.96 38.67
N GLN A 139 -17.00 8.95 37.79
CA GLN A 139 -16.69 10.35 38.13
C GLN A 139 -17.53 11.35 37.31
N MET A 140 -18.86 11.31 37.50
CA MET A 140 -19.84 12.04 36.67
C MET A 140 -19.72 13.58 36.63
N LEU A 141 -18.89 14.22 37.45
CA LEU A 141 -18.72 15.68 37.52
C LEU A 141 -17.33 16.19 37.08
N ASN A 142 -16.49 15.31 36.54
CA ASN A 142 -15.15 15.69 36.09
C ASN A 142 -15.21 16.41 34.72
N GLN A 143 -15.19 17.76 34.76
CA GLN A 143 -15.21 18.60 33.57
C GLN A 143 -14.02 18.34 32.62
N GLU A 144 -12.86 17.92 33.11
CA GLU A 144 -11.72 17.60 32.25
C GLU A 144 -12.00 16.35 31.40
N LEU A 145 -12.63 15.33 31.99
CA LEU A 145 -13.01 14.11 31.27
C LEU A 145 -14.05 14.41 30.18
N PHE A 146 -15.05 15.25 30.46
CA PHE A 146 -16.01 15.71 29.44
C PHE A 146 -15.33 16.46 28.29
N ASN A 147 -14.40 17.36 28.61
CA ASN A 147 -13.66 18.11 27.59
C ASN A 147 -12.78 17.19 26.73
N LYS A 148 -12.19 16.15 27.34
CA LYS A 148 -11.42 15.14 26.61
C LYS A 148 -12.33 14.27 25.73
N GLU A 149 -13.47 13.80 26.25
CA GLU A 149 -14.46 13.03 25.48
C GLU A 149 -14.91 13.82 24.24
N LYS A 150 -15.31 15.09 24.41
CA LYS A 150 -15.74 15.96 23.31
C LYS A 150 -14.66 16.09 22.23
N LYS A 151 -13.39 16.24 22.63
CA LYS A 151 -12.26 16.32 21.68
C LYS A 151 -12.08 15.00 20.92
N LEU A 152 -12.14 13.86 21.62
CA LEU A 152 -12.00 12.54 20.99
C LEU A 152 -13.14 12.24 20.02
N VAL A 153 -14.38 12.58 20.36
CA VAL A 153 -15.54 12.38 19.46
C VAL A 153 -15.35 13.15 18.15
N LEU A 154 -14.91 14.41 18.23
CA LEU A 154 -14.61 15.22 17.04
C LEU A 154 -13.47 14.61 16.22
N GLU A 155 -12.43 14.12 16.88
CA GLU A 155 -11.30 13.47 16.23
C GLU A 155 -11.70 12.16 15.54
N ILE A 156 -12.49 11.32 16.21
CA ILE A 156 -13.05 10.07 15.64
C ILE A 156 -13.93 10.38 14.44
N ALA A 157 -14.78 11.40 14.50
CA ALA A 157 -15.63 11.81 13.38
C ALA A 157 -14.78 12.22 12.17
N LYS A 158 -13.74 13.04 12.39
CA LYS A 158 -12.78 13.44 11.35
C LYS A 158 -12.10 12.23 10.71
N TRP A 159 -11.54 11.32 11.52
CA TRP A 159 -10.84 10.15 11.00
C TRP A 159 -11.76 9.14 10.31
N SER A 160 -12.99 8.99 10.80
CA SER A 160 -14.00 8.12 10.19
C SER A 160 -14.40 8.61 8.80
N ASN A 161 -14.59 9.92 8.62
CA ASN A 161 -14.87 10.51 7.31
C ASN A 161 -13.73 10.24 6.30
N ILE A 162 -12.48 10.46 6.70
CA ILE A 162 -11.29 10.17 5.88
C ILE A 162 -11.25 8.68 5.50
N THR A 163 -11.55 7.80 6.46
CA THR A 163 -11.60 6.35 6.23
C THR A 163 -12.64 5.99 5.17
N GLU A 164 -13.84 6.54 5.30
CA GLU A 164 -14.93 6.29 4.38
C GLU A 164 -14.59 6.74 2.96
N GLN A 165 -14.04 7.96 2.81
CA GLN A 165 -13.59 8.46 1.51
C GLN A 165 -12.53 7.53 0.89
N ALA A 166 -11.53 7.10 1.67
CA ALA A 166 -10.50 6.18 1.19
C ALA A 166 -11.09 4.83 0.73
N LEU A 167 -12.10 4.31 1.43
CA LEU A 167 -12.81 3.09 1.06
C LEU A 167 -13.62 3.27 -0.22
N ARG A 168 -14.32 4.40 -0.39
CA ARG A 168 -15.06 4.73 -1.62
C ARG A 168 -14.13 4.78 -2.84
N HIS A 169 -12.96 5.41 -2.71
CA HIS A 169 -11.96 5.42 -3.78
C HIS A 169 -11.47 4.01 -4.12
N LYS A 170 -11.22 3.17 -3.11
CA LYS A 170 -10.81 1.78 -3.32
C LYS A 170 -11.89 0.96 -4.02
N ALA A 171 -13.14 1.09 -3.58
CA ALA A 171 -14.28 0.41 -4.20
C ALA A 171 -14.46 0.83 -5.66
N ARG A 172 -14.33 2.13 -5.97
CA ARG A 172 -14.37 2.64 -7.35
C ARG A 172 -13.24 2.08 -8.21
N ALA A 173 -12.02 2.02 -7.70
CA ALA A 173 -10.90 1.42 -8.43
C ALA A 173 -11.14 -0.07 -8.73
N THR A 174 -11.58 -0.84 -7.72
CA THR A 174 -11.95 -2.25 -7.90
C THR A 174 -13.10 -2.42 -8.88
N TRP A 175 -14.09 -1.52 -8.86
CA TRP A 175 -15.19 -1.55 -9.82
C TRP A 175 -14.73 -1.28 -11.25
N VAL A 176 -13.83 -0.32 -11.47
CA VAL A 176 -13.24 -0.07 -12.79
C VAL A 176 -12.45 -1.29 -13.27
N GLU A 177 -11.59 -1.86 -12.42
CA GLU A 177 -10.83 -3.07 -12.75
C GLU A 177 -11.72 -4.28 -13.09
N SER A 178 -12.81 -4.45 -12.35
CA SER A 178 -13.74 -5.58 -12.53
C SER A 178 -14.71 -5.37 -13.70
N GLY A 179 -15.11 -4.13 -13.95
CA GLY A 179 -16.01 -3.74 -15.05
C GLY A 179 -15.31 -3.73 -16.41
N ASP A 180 -14.04 -3.32 -16.47
CA ASP A 180 -13.20 -3.36 -17.67
C ASP A 180 -12.73 -4.79 -18.02
N GLY A 181 -12.95 -5.75 -17.12
CA GLY A 181 -12.66 -7.17 -17.33
C GLY A 181 -13.50 -7.85 -18.43
N ASN A 182 -14.34 -7.10 -19.17
CA ASN A 182 -15.21 -7.56 -20.26
C ASN A 182 -15.86 -8.92 -19.94
N SER A 183 -16.43 -9.04 -18.74
CA SER A 183 -17.11 -10.27 -18.35
C SER A 183 -18.42 -10.36 -19.13
N LYS A 184 -18.67 -11.51 -19.78
CA LYS A 184 -19.91 -11.81 -20.52
C LYS A 184 -21.20 -11.55 -19.72
N TYR A 185 -21.09 -11.39 -18.40
CA TYR A 185 -22.19 -11.05 -17.49
C TYR A 185 -22.93 -9.75 -17.83
N PHE A 186 -22.34 -8.81 -18.59
CA PHE A 186 -22.96 -7.52 -18.90
C PHE A 186 -23.39 -7.33 -20.36
N HIS A 187 -23.34 -8.38 -21.19
CA HIS A 187 -23.71 -8.34 -22.62
C HIS A 187 -24.79 -9.38 -22.95
N ALA A 188 -25.91 -9.35 -22.23
CA ALA A 188 -27.12 -10.13 -22.53
C ALA A 188 -28.13 -9.29 -23.31
#